data_AF-A0A377FXF3-F1
#
_entry.id   AF-A0A377FXF3-F1
#
_cell.length_a   1.000
_cell.length_b   1.000
_cell.length_c   1.000
_cell.angle_alpha   90.00
_cell.angle_beta   90.00
_cell.angle_gamma   90.00
#
_symmetry.space_group_name_H-M   'P 1'
#
loop_
_entity.id
_entity.type
_entity.pdbx_description
1 polymer ?
#
loop_
_entity_poly.entity_id
_entity_poly.type
_entity_poly.pdbx_seq_one_letter_code
_entity_poly.pdbx_strand_id
1 'polypeptide(L)'
;MECTQFQEGTVYMKAWIDQRIGRQFLFVFYLFIGLILLTSLAVYVFTENRIEQTTTSLENVSERRTNATELFETWQSMQYEMRGYVILGDEEMLTRVKDKQALIETQTAWFEANAVTEKEKLYASDARTLFSAYQERVMPSLERYVVAKRAGTVTEPFLQMPTLGKVTPQAEPPADRKFKINSKSAADMSASIVDMESVFTEYRNSLNEEENQLR
;
A
#
# COMPACT_ATOMS: atom_id res chain seq x y z
N MET A 1 -67.72 -53.93 -46.45
CA MET A 1 -66.30 -54.29 -46.33
C MET A 1 -65.48 -53.01 -46.19
N GLU A 2 -65.05 -52.76 -44.95
CA GLU A 2 -63.67 -52.34 -44.60
C GLU A 2 -63.05 -51.05 -45.19
N CYS A 3 -63.75 -49.90 -45.18
CA CYS A 3 -63.07 -48.62 -45.46
C CYS A 3 -63.24 -47.52 -44.42
N THR A 4 -64.25 -47.58 -43.54
CA THR A 4 -64.50 -46.54 -42.53
C THR A 4 -63.86 -46.80 -41.16
N GLN A 5 -63.51 -48.06 -40.81
CA GLN A 5 -62.81 -48.34 -39.54
C GLN A 5 -61.30 -48.01 -39.57
N PHE A 6 -60.69 -47.79 -40.74
CA PHE A 6 -59.27 -47.47 -40.85
C PHE A 6 -58.97 -45.96 -40.72
N GLN A 7 -59.98 -45.09 -40.94
CA GLN A 7 -59.83 -43.63 -40.81
C GLN A 7 -60.00 -43.10 -39.38
N GLU A 8 -60.83 -43.72 -38.53
CA GLU A 8 -60.99 -43.27 -37.14
C GLU A 8 -59.78 -43.61 -36.27
N GLY A 9 -59.16 -44.78 -36.49
CA GLY A 9 -57.95 -45.20 -35.77
C GLY A 9 -56.74 -44.28 -36.00
N THR A 10 -56.62 -43.66 -37.18
CA THR A 10 -55.49 -42.77 -37.52
C THR A 10 -55.64 -41.36 -36.95
N VAL A 11 -56.87 -40.87 -36.74
CA VAL A 11 -57.14 -39.56 -36.13
C VAL A 11 -56.95 -39.61 -34.60
N TYR A 12 -57.44 -40.65 -33.94
CA TYR A 12 -57.23 -40.86 -32.50
C TYR A 12 -55.76 -41.13 -32.16
N MET A 13 -55.05 -41.87 -33.01
CA MET A 13 -53.63 -42.17 -32.80
C MET A 13 -52.75 -40.92 -33.00
N LYS A 14 -53.07 -40.02 -33.95
CA LYS A 14 -52.40 -38.72 -34.08
C LYS A 14 -52.63 -37.81 -32.88
N ALA A 15 -53.87 -37.68 -32.40
CA ALA A 15 -54.19 -36.84 -31.25
C ALA A 15 -53.52 -37.35 -29.95
N TRP A 16 -53.44 -38.66 -29.74
CA TRP A 16 -52.74 -39.26 -28.60
C TRP A 16 -51.22 -39.08 -28.69
N ILE A 17 -50.65 -39.20 -29.89
CA ILE A 17 -49.23 -38.94 -30.15
C ILE A 17 -48.92 -37.45 -29.91
N ASP A 18 -49.69 -36.51 -30.44
CA ASP A 18 -49.49 -35.07 -30.25
C ASP A 18 -49.62 -34.65 -28.78
N GLN A 19 -50.54 -35.25 -28.03
CA GLN A 19 -50.73 -34.94 -26.60
C GLN A 19 -49.63 -35.53 -25.71
N ARG A 20 -49.01 -36.66 -26.11
CA ARG A 20 -47.89 -37.30 -25.39
C ARG A 20 -46.54 -36.70 -25.78
N ILE A 21 -46.33 -36.41 -27.07
CA ILE A 21 -45.18 -35.69 -27.61
C ILE A 21 -45.16 -34.26 -27.08
N GLY A 22 -46.28 -33.53 -27.08
CA GLY A 22 -46.36 -32.17 -26.54
C GLY A 22 -45.99 -32.08 -25.05
N ARG A 23 -46.37 -33.10 -24.25
CA ARG A 23 -46.01 -33.16 -22.82
C ARG A 23 -44.54 -33.50 -22.59
N GLN A 24 -43.97 -34.35 -23.42
CA GLN A 24 -42.53 -34.67 -23.40
C GLN A 24 -41.68 -33.48 -23.89
N PHE A 25 -42.13 -32.76 -24.93
CA PHE A 25 -41.51 -31.52 -25.40
C PHE A 25 -41.56 -30.42 -24.34
N LEU A 26 -42.70 -30.23 -23.66
CA LEU A 26 -42.79 -29.27 -22.56
C LEU A 26 -41.87 -29.64 -21.39
N PHE A 27 -41.80 -30.93 -21.02
CA PHE A 27 -40.89 -31.37 -19.98
C PHE A 27 -39.43 -31.08 -20.31
N VAL A 28 -38.98 -31.43 -21.52
CA VAL A 28 -37.63 -31.13 -22.01
C VAL A 28 -37.38 -29.62 -22.07
N PHE A 29 -38.35 -28.84 -22.56
CA PHE A 29 -38.28 -27.39 -22.62
C PHE A 29 -38.15 -26.74 -21.23
N TYR A 30 -38.94 -27.18 -20.25
CA TYR A 30 -38.80 -26.72 -18.86
C TYR A 30 -37.48 -27.17 -18.22
N LEU A 31 -36.95 -28.33 -18.60
CA LEU A 31 -35.64 -28.79 -18.16
C LEU A 31 -34.53 -27.90 -18.72
N PHE A 32 -34.61 -27.51 -20.00
CA PHE A 32 -33.70 -26.53 -20.61
C PHE A 32 -33.81 -25.15 -19.95
N ILE A 33 -35.02 -24.66 -19.70
CA ILE A 33 -35.22 -23.39 -18.98
C ILE A 33 -34.63 -23.47 -17.57
N GLY A 34 -34.92 -24.53 -16.83
CA GLY A 34 -34.38 -24.75 -15.49
C GLY A 34 -32.86 -24.79 -15.49
N LEU A 35 -32.26 -25.44 -16.49
CA LEU A 35 -30.81 -25.50 -16.65
C LEU A 35 -30.22 -24.13 -17.00
N ILE A 36 -30.87 -23.35 -17.87
CA ILE A 36 -30.46 -21.97 -18.21
C ILE A 36 -30.57 -21.05 -16.99
N LEU A 37 -31.63 -21.18 -16.19
CA LEU A 37 -31.80 -20.37 -14.97
C LEU A 37 -30.76 -20.75 -13.91
N LEU A 38 -30.48 -22.04 -13.73
CA LEU A 38 -29.45 -22.50 -12.80
C LEU A 38 -28.05 -22.07 -13.21
N THR A 39 -27.70 -22.19 -14.50
CA THR A 39 -26.41 -21.71 -14.99
C THR A 39 -26.31 -20.19 -14.92
N SER A 40 -27.38 -19.45 -15.24
CA SER A 40 -27.42 -17.99 -15.09
C SER A 40 -27.25 -17.55 -13.63
N LEU A 41 -27.88 -18.25 -12.69
CA LEU A 41 -27.74 -17.95 -11.26
C LEU A 41 -26.33 -18.28 -10.75
N ALA A 42 -25.78 -19.42 -11.17
CA ALA A 42 -24.42 -19.81 -10.82
C ALA A 42 -23.39 -18.82 -11.36
N VAL A 43 -23.55 -18.37 -12.61
CA VAL A 43 -22.70 -17.33 -13.21
C VAL A 43 -22.87 -16.01 -12.45
N TYR A 44 -24.10 -15.58 -12.15
CA TYR A 44 -24.35 -14.36 -11.40
C TYR A 44 -23.66 -14.37 -10.03
N VAL A 45 -23.86 -15.42 -9.22
CA VAL A 45 -23.23 -15.54 -7.89
C VAL A 45 -21.71 -15.63 -7.99
N PHE A 46 -21.19 -16.36 -8.97
CA PHE A 46 -19.75 -16.46 -9.20
C PHE A 46 -19.15 -15.09 -9.61
N THR A 47 -19.81 -14.37 -10.50
CA THR A 47 -19.38 -13.05 -10.97
C THR A 47 -19.48 -12.01 -9.86
N GLU A 48 -20.57 -11.97 -9.09
CA GLU A 48 -20.75 -11.05 -7.97
C GLU A 48 -19.66 -11.24 -6.91
N ASN A 49 -19.43 -12.49 -6.48
CA ASN A 49 -18.41 -12.80 -5.48
C ASN A 49 -16.98 -12.49 -5.98
N ARG A 50 -16.73 -12.65 -7.29
CA ARG A 50 -15.45 -12.24 -7.90
C ARG A 50 -15.29 -10.73 -7.95
N ILE A 51 -16.33 -9.99 -8.31
CA ILE A 51 -16.30 -8.52 -8.35
C ILE A 51 -16.11 -7.97 -6.94
N GLU A 52 -16.84 -8.47 -5.94
CA GLU A 52 -16.72 -8.02 -4.55
C GLU A 52 -15.33 -8.29 -3.97
N GLN A 53 -14.76 -9.48 -4.23
CA GLN A 53 -13.39 -9.81 -3.83
C GLN A 53 -12.36 -8.91 -4.52
N THR A 54 -12.46 -8.71 -5.83
CA THR A 54 -11.53 -7.85 -6.57
C THR A 54 -11.63 -6.39 -6.11
N THR A 55 -12.84 -5.86 -5.91
CA THR A 55 -13.04 -4.48 -5.40
C THR A 55 -12.41 -4.32 -4.01
N THR A 56 -12.69 -5.24 -3.09
CA THR A 56 -12.13 -5.19 -1.73
C THR A 56 -10.60 -5.30 -1.73
N SER A 57 -10.03 -6.17 -2.57
CA SER A 57 -8.58 -6.25 -2.73
C SER A 57 -7.98 -4.97 -3.32
N LEU A 58 -8.64 -4.36 -4.31
CA LEU A 58 -8.19 -3.12 -4.93
C LEU A 58 -8.25 -1.94 -3.95
N GLU A 59 -9.32 -1.83 -3.16
CA GLU A 59 -9.48 -0.81 -2.11
C GLU A 59 -8.37 -0.93 -1.06
N ASN A 60 -8.08 -2.15 -0.60
CA ASN A 60 -6.98 -2.39 0.34
C ASN A 60 -5.61 -1.99 -0.24
N VAL A 61 -5.32 -2.33 -1.50
CA VAL A 61 -4.07 -1.92 -2.17
C VAL A 61 -4.01 -0.40 -2.34
N SER A 62 -5.14 0.24 -2.66
CA SER A 62 -5.24 1.69 -2.81
C SER A 62 -5.00 2.43 -1.48
N GLU A 63 -5.55 1.94 -0.38
CA GLU A 63 -5.32 2.50 0.96
C GLU A 63 -3.84 2.39 1.34
N ARG A 64 -3.24 1.21 1.18
CA ARG A 64 -1.80 0.98 1.43
C ARG A 64 -0.92 1.91 0.62
N ARG A 65 -1.25 2.09 -0.66
CA ARG A 65 -0.51 2.99 -1.56
C ARG A 65 -0.65 4.45 -1.14
N THR A 66 -1.84 4.88 -0.75
CA THR A 66 -2.08 6.23 -0.24
C THR A 66 -1.23 6.48 1.00
N ASN A 67 -1.32 5.61 2.01
CA ASN A 67 -0.56 5.75 3.25
C ASN A 67 0.95 5.71 3.03
N ALA A 68 1.44 4.89 2.10
CA ALA A 68 2.86 4.79 1.79
C ALA A 68 3.37 6.05 1.08
N THR A 69 2.54 6.64 0.22
CA THR A 69 2.85 7.89 -0.46
C THR A 69 2.84 9.06 0.51
N GLU A 70 1.83 9.15 1.38
CA GLU A 70 1.75 10.19 2.42
C GLU A 70 2.93 10.14 3.39
N LEU A 71 3.34 8.94 3.84
CA LEU A 71 4.52 8.77 4.69
C LEU A 71 5.79 9.25 3.97
N PHE A 72 5.98 8.86 2.71
CA PHE A 72 7.12 9.30 1.91
C PHE A 72 7.16 10.82 1.71
N GLU A 73 6.03 11.44 1.38
CA GLU A 73 5.92 12.89 1.17
C GLU A 73 6.13 13.67 2.46
N THR A 74 5.57 13.18 3.57
CA THR A 74 5.75 13.78 4.90
C THR A 74 7.22 13.74 5.30
N TRP A 75 7.87 12.59 5.09
CA TRP A 75 9.29 12.43 5.32
C TRP A 75 10.14 13.40 4.48
N GLN A 76 9.93 13.45 3.17
CA GLN A 76 10.66 14.37 2.29
C GLN A 76 10.46 15.82 2.73
N SER A 77 9.21 16.21 3.00
CA SER A 77 8.87 17.55 3.48
C SER A 77 9.57 17.89 4.80
N MET A 78 9.64 16.95 5.75
CA MET A 78 10.39 17.12 7.00
C MET A 78 11.88 17.38 6.74
N GLN A 79 12.51 16.61 5.84
CA GLN A 79 13.92 16.83 5.47
C GLN A 79 14.16 18.21 4.84
N TYR A 80 13.25 18.68 3.97
CA TYR A 80 13.34 20.01 3.37
C TYR A 80 13.26 21.13 4.40
N GLU A 81 12.27 21.07 5.31
CA GLU A 81 12.13 22.04 6.40
C GLU A 81 13.33 21.99 7.35
N MET A 82 13.86 20.80 7.64
CA MET A 82 15.05 20.64 8.48
C MET A 82 16.29 21.26 7.83
N ARG A 83 16.48 21.10 6.51
CA ARG A 83 17.54 21.78 5.76
C ARG A 83 17.36 23.30 5.81
N GLY A 84 16.14 23.79 5.65
CA GLY A 84 15.80 25.21 5.78
C GLY A 84 16.18 25.76 7.15
N TYR A 85 15.77 25.06 8.21
CA TYR A 85 16.13 25.39 9.59
C TYR A 85 17.64 25.44 9.82
N VAL A 86 18.38 24.47 9.30
CA VAL A 86 19.85 24.42 9.44
C VAL A 86 20.54 25.61 8.75
N ILE A 87 20.02 26.03 7.59
CA ILE A 87 20.57 27.13 6.80
C ILE A 87 20.24 28.48 7.45
N LEU A 88 18.96 28.70 7.74
CA LEU A 88 18.39 30.00 8.11
C LEU A 88 18.33 30.20 9.63
N GLY A 89 18.27 29.12 10.40
CA GLY A 89 18.03 29.18 11.83
C GLY A 89 16.67 29.77 12.15
N ASP A 90 15.60 29.34 11.49
CA ASP A 90 14.23 29.80 11.74
C ASP A 90 13.46 28.84 12.66
N GLU A 91 13.02 29.30 13.84
CA GLU A 91 12.28 28.47 14.80
C GLU A 91 10.90 28.02 14.29
N GLU A 92 10.28 28.75 13.36
CA GLU A 92 9.03 28.31 12.76
C GLU A 92 9.23 27.06 11.88
N MET A 93 10.37 26.98 11.17
CA MET A 93 10.77 25.78 10.43
C MET A 93 10.98 24.61 11.38
N LEU A 94 11.64 24.81 12.52
CA LEU A 94 11.83 23.75 13.51
C LEU A 94 10.49 23.26 14.08
N THR A 95 9.53 24.16 14.29
CA THR A 95 8.19 23.80 14.74
C THR A 95 7.49 22.91 13.71
N ARG A 96 7.51 23.29 12.42
CA ARG A 96 6.95 22.46 11.33
C ARG A 96 7.64 21.11 11.20
N VAL A 97 8.95 21.03 11.46
CA VAL A 97 9.68 19.75 11.52
C VAL A 97 9.12 18.86 12.63
N LYS A 98 8.89 19.41 13.83
CA LYS A 98 8.34 18.65 14.98
C LYS A 98 6.90 18.19 14.75
N ASP A 99 6.08 19.00 14.07
CA ASP A 99 4.73 18.57 13.69
C ASP A 99 4.76 17.39 12.71
N LYS A 100 5.64 17.47 11.70
CA LYS A 100 5.84 16.36 10.73
C LYS A 100 6.42 15.12 11.39
N GLN A 101 7.27 15.29 12.39
CA GLN A 101 7.79 14.19 13.20
C GLN A 101 6.65 13.44 13.90
N ALA A 102 5.72 14.14 14.55
CA ALA A 102 4.55 13.53 15.17
C ALA A 102 3.62 12.85 14.14
N LEU A 103 3.51 13.42 12.94
CA LEU A 103 2.74 12.80 11.85
C LEU A 103 3.37 11.51 11.35
N ILE A 104 4.69 11.49 11.12
CA ILE A 104 5.43 10.29 10.69
C ILE A 104 5.33 9.18 11.74
N GLU A 105 5.36 9.53 13.02
CA GLU A 105 5.13 8.58 14.10
C GLU A 105 3.76 7.89 13.98
N THR A 106 2.72 8.67 13.70
CA THR A 106 1.35 8.15 13.51
C THR A 106 1.26 7.29 12.25
N GLN A 107 1.84 7.74 11.14
CA GLN A 107 1.86 7.01 9.87
C GLN A 107 2.62 5.68 9.98
N THR A 108 3.76 5.68 10.66
CA THR A 108 4.57 4.46 10.87
C THR A 108 3.83 3.47 11.78
N ALA A 109 3.19 3.95 12.85
CA ALA A 109 2.37 3.11 13.72
C ALA A 109 1.18 2.47 12.98
N TRP A 110 0.60 3.15 12.00
CA TRP A 110 -0.42 2.56 11.14
C TRP A 110 0.11 1.34 10.39
N PHE A 111 1.31 1.42 9.78
CA PHE A 111 1.92 0.28 9.09
C PHE A 111 2.23 -0.88 10.04
N GLU A 112 2.70 -0.59 11.27
CA GLU A 112 2.96 -1.61 12.27
C GLU A 112 1.69 -2.37 12.70
N ALA A 113 0.56 -1.67 12.78
CA ALA A 113 -0.72 -2.26 13.17
C ALA A 113 -1.41 -3.00 12.02
N ASN A 114 -1.21 -2.57 10.77
CA ASN A 114 -1.96 -3.05 9.61
C ASN A 114 -1.14 -3.93 8.64
N ALA A 115 0.14 -4.17 8.91
CA ALA A 115 0.98 -5.04 8.07
C ALA A 115 0.50 -6.50 8.09
N VAL A 116 0.07 -7.01 6.93
CA VAL A 116 -0.45 -8.38 6.77
C VAL A 116 0.61 -9.28 6.14
N THR A 117 1.30 -8.77 5.13
CA THR A 117 2.32 -9.51 4.37
C THR A 117 3.71 -9.33 4.99
N GLU A 118 4.63 -10.27 4.70
CA GLU A 118 6.03 -10.14 5.14
C GLU A 118 6.72 -8.91 4.55
N LYS A 119 6.36 -8.50 3.32
CA LYS A 119 6.88 -7.25 2.71
C LYS A 119 6.42 -6.02 3.49
N GLU A 120 5.17 -5.97 3.92
CA GLU A 120 4.63 -4.86 4.73
C GLU A 120 5.27 -4.82 6.11
N LYS A 121 5.49 -5.97 6.75
CA LYS A 121 6.16 -6.04 8.05
C LYS A 121 7.60 -5.54 7.96
N LEU A 122 8.31 -5.93 6.89
CA LEU A 122 9.66 -5.42 6.61
C LEU A 122 9.64 -3.91 6.37
N TYR A 123 8.71 -3.41 5.56
CA TYR A 123 8.55 -1.98 5.32
C TYR A 123 8.28 -1.20 6.60
N ALA A 124 7.35 -1.66 7.45
CA ALA A 124 7.02 -1.04 8.73
C ALA A 124 8.25 -1.00 9.66
N SER A 125 8.94 -2.14 9.80
CA SER A 125 10.15 -2.26 10.61
C SER A 125 11.27 -1.34 10.12
N ASP A 126 11.48 -1.28 8.81
CA ASP A 126 12.53 -0.45 8.20
C ASP A 126 12.23 1.04 8.37
N ALA A 127 10.98 1.45 8.08
CA ALA A 127 10.53 2.82 8.26
C ALA A 127 10.68 3.28 9.72
N ARG A 128 10.26 2.43 10.67
CA ARG A 128 10.43 2.68 12.11
C ARG A 128 11.89 2.84 12.50
N THR A 129 12.72 1.86 12.16
CA THR A 129 14.14 1.85 12.53
C THR A 129 14.85 3.10 12.02
N LEU A 130 14.54 3.48 10.79
CA LEU A 130 15.09 4.65 10.15
C LEU A 130 14.65 5.95 10.83
N PHE A 131 13.34 6.09 11.06
CA PHE A 131 12.79 7.30 11.66
C PHE A 131 13.31 7.52 13.07
N SER A 132 13.36 6.47 13.89
CA SER A 132 13.99 6.51 15.22
C SER A 132 15.46 6.91 15.13
N ALA A 133 16.22 6.33 14.19
CA ALA A 133 17.63 6.70 14.01
C ALA A 133 17.80 8.18 13.61
N TYR A 134 16.90 8.72 12.79
CA TYR A 134 16.93 10.13 12.41
C TYR A 134 16.56 11.06 13.58
N GLN A 135 15.49 10.73 14.30
CA GLN A 135 14.99 11.48 15.47
C GLN A 135 15.99 11.51 16.62
N GLU A 136 16.62 10.39 16.94
CA GLU A 136 17.51 10.29 18.10
C GLU A 136 18.89 10.87 17.82
N ARG A 137 19.30 10.85 16.54
CA ARG A 137 20.69 11.13 16.18
C ARG A 137 20.85 12.38 15.34
N VAL A 138 20.10 12.49 14.25
CA VAL A 138 20.32 13.56 13.26
C VAL A 138 19.69 14.85 13.74
N MET A 139 18.39 14.84 14.06
CA MET A 139 17.65 16.05 14.43
C MET A 139 18.29 16.80 15.61
N PRO A 140 18.61 16.15 16.76
CA PRO A 140 19.16 16.87 17.91
C PRO A 140 20.53 17.46 17.59
N SER A 141 21.28 16.82 16.70
CA SER A 141 22.58 17.32 16.30
C SER A 141 22.47 18.59 15.47
N LEU A 142 21.52 18.61 14.55
CA LEU A 142 21.26 19.77 13.71
C LEU A 142 20.68 20.94 14.51
N GLU A 143 19.81 20.67 15.50
CA GLU A 143 19.37 21.68 16.47
C GLU A 143 20.54 22.30 17.24
N ARG A 144 21.44 21.46 17.79
CA ARG A 144 22.65 21.94 18.48
C ARG A 144 23.57 22.72 17.56
N TYR A 145 23.70 22.31 16.30
CA TYR A 145 24.46 23.03 15.29
C TYR A 145 23.91 24.44 15.06
N VAL A 146 22.59 24.59 14.90
CA VAL A 146 21.95 25.91 14.72
C VAL A 146 22.15 26.78 15.95
N VAL A 147 21.98 26.23 17.15
CA VAL A 147 22.26 26.94 18.41
C VAL A 147 23.72 27.40 18.46
N ALA A 148 24.67 26.52 18.15
CA ALA A 148 26.10 26.83 18.12
C ALA A 148 26.47 27.91 17.10
N LYS A 149 25.82 27.89 15.92
CA LYS A 149 25.97 28.90 14.87
C LYS A 149 25.44 30.25 15.32
N ARG A 150 24.26 30.31 15.95
CA ARG A 150 23.71 31.55 16.52
C ARG A 150 24.56 32.12 17.65
N ALA A 151 25.16 31.25 18.46
CA ALA A 151 26.08 31.65 19.53
C ALA A 151 27.46 32.11 19.02
N GLY A 152 27.73 32.01 17.70
CA GLY A 152 29.02 32.37 17.11
C GLY A 152 30.15 31.38 17.36
N THR A 153 29.88 30.25 18.01
CA THR A 153 30.86 29.18 18.25
C THR A 153 31.16 28.35 16.99
N VAL A 154 30.23 28.39 16.03
CA VAL A 154 30.37 27.80 14.70
C VAL A 154 30.17 28.92 13.67
N THR A 155 31.16 29.15 12.82
CA THR A 155 31.18 30.27 11.86
C THR A 155 31.18 29.81 10.41
N GLU A 156 31.03 28.51 10.17
CA GLU A 156 31.04 27.96 8.83
C GLU A 156 29.84 28.46 8.00
N PRO A 157 30.06 28.75 6.70
CA PRO A 157 28.99 29.26 5.83
C PRO A 157 27.93 28.19 5.55
N PHE A 158 28.31 26.91 5.57
CA PHE A 158 27.46 25.76 5.34
C PHE A 158 27.79 24.64 6.32
N LEU A 159 26.81 23.77 6.59
CA LEU A 159 26.95 22.64 7.50
C LEU A 159 28.08 21.70 7.04
N GLN A 160 29.02 21.45 7.95
CA GLN A 160 30.05 20.43 7.81
C GLN A 160 29.77 19.31 8.80
N MET A 161 29.72 18.08 8.28
CA MET A 161 29.43 16.89 9.10
C MET A 161 30.39 16.71 10.29
N PRO A 162 31.72 16.93 10.13
CA PRO A 162 32.63 16.88 11.27
C PRO A 162 32.28 17.87 12.40
N THR A 163 31.72 19.04 12.07
CA THR A 163 31.22 20.02 13.05
C THR A 163 29.98 19.49 13.75
N LEU A 164 29.06 18.88 13.02
CA LEU A 164 27.86 18.23 13.56
C LEU A 164 28.20 17.16 14.63
N GLY A 165 29.23 16.36 14.39
CA GLY A 165 29.72 15.36 15.35
C GLY A 165 30.41 15.93 16.59
N LYS A 166 30.94 17.17 16.53
CA LYS A 166 31.57 17.84 17.68
C LYS A 166 30.55 18.52 18.60
N VAL A 167 29.51 19.13 18.03
CA VAL A 167 28.44 19.80 18.80
C VAL A 167 27.52 18.81 19.50
N THR A 168 27.58 17.53 19.10
CA THR A 168 26.76 16.47 19.67
C THR A 168 27.62 15.24 19.94
N PRO A 169 28.10 15.07 21.18
CA PRO A 169 28.66 13.80 21.61
C PRO A 169 27.55 12.75 21.48
N GLN A 170 27.63 11.91 20.46
CA GLN A 170 26.68 10.83 20.24
C GLN A 170 27.22 9.56 20.87
N ALA A 171 26.33 8.82 21.54
CA ALA A 171 26.62 7.44 21.92
C ALA A 171 26.96 6.62 20.67
N GLU A 172 27.86 5.65 20.80
CA GLU A 172 28.09 4.72 19.70
C GLU A 172 26.79 3.96 19.42
N PRO A 173 26.36 3.93 18.14
CA PRO A 173 25.16 3.21 17.77
C PRO A 173 25.35 1.70 17.95
N PRO A 174 24.26 0.94 18.10
CA PRO A 174 24.32 -0.52 18.00
C PRO A 174 25.02 -0.97 16.71
N ALA A 175 25.92 -1.95 16.81
CA ALA A 175 26.76 -2.40 15.70
C ALA A 175 25.97 -3.11 14.58
N ASP A 176 24.79 -3.63 14.91
CA ASP A 176 23.90 -4.44 14.09
C ASP A 176 22.77 -3.65 13.41
N ARG A 177 22.70 -2.34 13.60
CA ARG A 177 21.66 -1.52 12.97
C ARG A 177 21.75 -1.54 11.44
N LYS A 178 20.59 -1.58 10.79
CA LYS A 178 20.45 -1.56 9.33
C LYS A 178 20.95 -0.25 8.72
N PHE A 179 20.57 0.90 9.28
CA PHE A 179 20.93 2.22 8.76
C PHE A 179 22.14 2.82 9.50
N LYS A 180 23.26 2.99 8.78
CA LYS A 180 24.54 3.44 9.36
C LYS A 180 24.73 4.96 9.24
N ILE A 181 23.90 5.73 9.93
CA ILE A 181 24.03 7.19 10.00
C ILE A 181 25.30 7.56 10.81
N ASN A 182 26.31 8.13 10.16
CA ASN A 182 27.57 8.54 10.80
C ASN A 182 27.84 10.05 10.59
N SER A 183 28.01 10.80 11.67
CA SER A 183 28.31 12.24 11.62
C SER A 183 29.74 12.56 11.18
N LYS A 184 30.63 11.56 11.03
CA LYS A 184 32.02 11.79 10.59
C LYS A 184 32.15 12.02 9.08
N SER A 185 31.16 11.60 8.27
CA SER A 185 31.24 11.62 6.81
C SER A 185 29.88 11.96 6.18
N ALA A 186 29.90 12.91 5.23
CA ALA A 186 28.71 13.24 4.43
C ALA A 186 28.28 12.09 3.53
N ALA A 187 29.23 11.30 3.03
CA ALA A 187 28.94 10.15 2.17
C ALA A 187 28.14 9.08 2.91
N ASP A 188 28.45 8.81 4.17
CA ASP A 188 27.77 7.79 4.98
C ASP A 188 26.31 8.19 5.28
N MET A 189 26.07 9.48 5.52
CA MET A 189 24.72 10.00 5.73
C MET A 189 23.92 10.04 4.43
N SER A 190 24.52 10.46 3.32
CA SER A 190 23.88 10.42 2.00
C SER A 190 23.53 8.99 1.58
N ALA A 191 24.41 8.00 1.84
CA ALA A 191 24.12 6.60 1.58
C ALA A 191 22.90 6.11 2.36
N SER A 192 22.79 6.45 3.64
CA SER A 192 21.63 6.09 4.46
C SER A 192 20.31 6.73 3.97
N ILE A 193 20.38 7.92 3.37
CA ILE A 193 19.23 8.58 2.74
C ILE A 193 18.85 7.89 1.42
N VAL A 194 19.84 7.50 0.62
CA VAL A 194 19.59 6.75 -0.63
C VAL A 194 18.98 5.38 -0.33
N ASP A 195 19.48 4.66 0.67
CA ASP A 195 18.93 3.36 1.10
C ASP A 195 17.44 3.47 1.48
N MET A 196 17.05 4.59 2.08
CA MET A 196 15.67 4.88 2.43
C MET A 196 14.79 5.16 1.22
N GLU A 197 15.27 5.95 0.26
CA GLU A 197 14.53 6.18 -0.98
C GLU A 197 14.30 4.85 -1.71
N SER A 198 15.26 3.93 -1.62
CA SER A 198 15.09 2.55 -2.09
C SER A 198 13.96 1.83 -1.37
N VAL A 199 13.94 1.80 -0.02
CA VAL A 199 12.87 1.14 0.75
C VAL A 199 11.48 1.66 0.39
N PHE A 200 11.30 2.99 0.33
CA PHE A 200 10.01 3.58 -0.05
C PHE A 200 9.62 3.27 -1.50
N THR A 201 10.59 3.32 -2.41
CA THR A 201 10.35 3.05 -3.84
C THR A 201 10.04 1.58 -4.10
N GLU A 202 10.79 0.67 -3.50
CA GLU A 202 10.59 -0.78 -3.61
C GLU A 202 9.20 -1.18 -3.13
N TYR A 203 8.78 -0.69 -1.96
CA TYR A 203 7.46 -1.01 -1.44
C TYR A 203 6.34 -0.46 -2.34
N ARG A 204 6.44 0.81 -2.77
CA ARG A 204 5.46 1.40 -3.69
C ARG A 204 5.41 0.70 -5.04
N ASN A 205 6.55 0.26 -5.57
CA ASN A 205 6.61 -0.53 -6.80
C ASN A 205 5.91 -1.88 -6.61
N SER A 206 6.09 -2.52 -5.46
CA SER A 206 5.40 -3.78 -5.17
C SER A 206 3.88 -3.63 -5.10
N LEU A 207 3.38 -2.49 -4.58
CA LEU A 207 1.95 -2.18 -4.60
C LEU A 207 1.43 -1.93 -6.03
N ASN A 208 2.23 -1.29 -6.89
CA ASN A 208 1.87 -1.11 -8.30
C ASN A 208 1.80 -2.47 -9.04
N GLU A 209 2.72 -3.40 -8.73
CA GLU A 209 2.67 -4.75 -9.28
C GLU A 209 1.42 -5.51 -8.82
N GLU A 210 1.06 -5.42 -7.53
CA GLU A 210 -0.15 -6.03 -6.98
C GLU A 210 -1.43 -5.42 -7.60
N GLU A 211 -1.49 -4.09 -7.73
CA GLU A 211 -2.59 -3.40 -8.40
C GLU A 211 -2.75 -3.84 -9.86
N ASN A 212 -1.64 -3.99 -10.60
CA ASN A 212 -1.66 -4.45 -11.99
C ASN A 212 -2.08 -5.91 -12.15
N GLN A 213 -1.90 -6.76 -11.13
CA GLN A 213 -2.37 -8.15 -11.15
C GLN A 213 -3.87 -8.27 -10.85
N LEU A 214 -4.44 -7.29 -10.15
CA LEU A 214 -5.86 -7.24 -9.79
C LEU A 214 -6.74 -6.60 -10.88
N ARG A 215 -6.14 -5.84 -11.81
CA ARG A 215 -6.78 -5.19 -12.96
C ARG A 215 -6.83 -6.10 -14.19
#